data_AF-A0A392MQR1-F1
#
_entry.id   AF-A0A392MQR1-F1
#
_cell.length_a   1.000
_cell.length_b   1.000
_cell.length_c   1.000
_cell.angle_alpha   90.00
_cell.angle_beta   90.00
_cell.angle_gamma   90.00
#
_symmetry.space_group_name_H-M   'P 1'
#
loop_
_entity.id
_entity.type
_entity.pdbx_description
1 polymer ?
#
loop_
_entity_poly.entity_id
_entity_poly.type
_entity_poly.pdbx_seq_one_letter_code
_entity_poly.pdbx_strand_id
1 'polypeptide(L)'
;SNKAMYKIVRPTTGEAPRDMNIEELTRKYSKVSSLKEAKIDWEDDYEASSKQNGKSCSVGSRLKEVNVLGGAILPVWGNIQTVLSKQARQMDKMLRIVRVETTSDNRRFVGLHLPNEAVETVLE
;
A
#
# COMPACT_ATOMS: atom_id res chain seq x y z
N SER A 1 -36.79 1.30 17.03
CA SER A 1 -35.70 0.53 17.66
C SER A 1 -34.39 1.11 17.17
N ASN A 2 -33.56 1.67 18.06
CA ASN A 2 -32.32 2.34 17.68
C ASN A 2 -31.31 1.25 17.27
N LYS A 3 -31.03 1.11 15.96
CA LYS A 3 -30.10 0.09 15.46
C LYS A 3 -28.70 0.46 15.94
N ALA A 4 -28.20 -0.21 16.97
CA ALA A 4 -26.86 0.02 17.49
C ALA A 4 -25.83 -0.10 16.34
N MET A 5 -25.02 0.94 16.19
CA MET A 5 -23.95 1.04 15.21
C MET A 5 -22.63 0.78 15.91
N TYR A 6 -21.76 0.03 15.25
CA TYR A 6 -20.48 -0.41 15.79
C TYR A 6 -19.36 0.01 14.85
N LYS A 7 -18.31 0.59 15.43
CA LYS A 7 -17.05 0.84 14.74
C LYS A 7 -16.37 -0.47 14.41
N ILE A 8 -15.87 -0.58 13.18
CA ILE A 8 -15.18 -1.79 12.71
C ILE A 8 -13.71 -1.46 12.51
N VAL A 9 -12.84 -2.28 13.07
CA VAL A 9 -11.39 -2.20 12.83
C VAL A 9 -10.96 -3.53 12.23
N ARG A 10 -10.12 -3.49 11.19
CA ARG A 10 -9.58 -4.67 10.51
C ARG A 10 -8.06 -4.65 10.54
N PRO A 11 -7.40 -5.82 10.62
CA PRO A 11 -5.93 -5.88 10.61
C PRO A 11 -5.36 -5.26 9.32
N THR A 12 -6.02 -5.48 8.18
CA THR A 12 -5.50 -5.09 6.87
C THR A 12 -5.64 -3.61 6.54
N THR A 13 -6.70 -2.96 7.06
CA THR A 13 -7.12 -1.61 6.63
C THR A 13 -7.31 -0.61 7.77
N GLY A 14 -7.19 -1.05 9.03
CA GLY A 14 -7.45 -0.21 10.19
C GLY A 14 -8.95 0.05 10.41
N GLU A 15 -9.27 1.23 10.95
CA GLU A 15 -10.67 1.65 11.19
C GLU A 15 -11.41 1.82 9.86
N ALA A 16 -12.56 1.15 9.75
CA ALA A 16 -13.42 1.25 8.59
C ALA A 16 -14.06 2.64 8.51
N PRO A 17 -14.22 3.22 7.31
CA PRO A 17 -14.84 4.53 7.15
C PRO A 17 -16.35 4.54 7.45
N ARG A 18 -16.96 3.37 7.60
CA ARG A 18 -18.39 3.22 7.90
C ARG A 18 -18.58 2.26 9.05
N ASP A 19 -19.41 2.69 10.00
CA ASP A 19 -19.92 1.84 11.06
C ASP A 19 -20.88 0.79 10.49
N MET A 20 -21.04 -0.30 11.23
CA MET A 20 -21.89 -1.42 10.86
C MET A 20 -22.96 -1.64 11.94
N ASN A 21 -24.20 -1.93 11.53
CA ASN A 21 -25.24 -2.31 12.48
C ASN A 21 -25.09 -3.77 12.92
N ILE A 22 -25.76 -4.13 14.03
CA ILE A 22 -25.67 -5.49 14.59
C ILE A 22 -26.10 -6.59 13.62
N GLU A 23 -27.14 -6.37 12.79
CA GLU A 23 -27.66 -7.37 11.84
C GLU A 23 -26.62 -7.70 10.76
N GLU A 24 -25.93 -6.67 10.25
CA GLU A 24 -24.88 -6.84 9.26
C GLU A 24 -23.62 -7.47 9.86
N LEU A 25 -23.29 -7.11 11.10
CA LEU A 25 -22.17 -7.68 11.85
C LEU A 25 -22.32 -9.19 12.04
N THR A 26 -23.46 -9.63 12.58
CA THR A 26 -23.72 -11.06 12.84
C THR A 26 -23.87 -11.87 11.55
N ARG A 27 -24.18 -11.21 10.42
CA ARG A 27 -24.20 -11.85 9.10
C ARG A 27 -22.81 -12.06 8.53
N LYS A 28 -21.87 -11.13 8.77
CA LYS A 28 -20.53 -11.15 8.17
C LYS A 28 -19.48 -11.84 9.04
N TYR A 29 -19.68 -11.87 10.35
CA TYR A 29 -18.66 -12.28 11.32
C TYR A 29 -19.23 -13.23 12.36
N SER A 30 -18.41 -14.18 12.77
CA SER A 30 -18.67 -15.05 13.91
C SER A 30 -17.89 -14.54 15.12
N LYS A 31 -18.54 -14.55 16.29
CA LYS A 31 -17.87 -14.17 17.54
C LYS A 31 -16.86 -15.27 17.92
N VAL A 32 -15.61 -14.87 18.13
CA VAL A 32 -14.54 -15.75 18.60
C VAL A 32 -14.67 -15.97 20.11
N SER A 33 -14.31 -17.17 20.58
CA SER A 33 -14.54 -17.59 21.97
C SER A 33 -13.53 -17.00 22.96
N SER A 34 -12.31 -16.66 22.49
CA SER A 34 -11.25 -16.14 23.34
C SER A 34 -10.49 -14.98 22.68
N LEU A 35 -9.95 -14.08 23.50
CA LEU A 35 -9.07 -13.01 23.03
C LEU A 35 -7.76 -13.56 22.45
N LYS A 36 -7.29 -14.72 22.92
CA LYS A 36 -6.05 -15.34 22.43
C LYS A 36 -6.20 -15.80 20.98
N GLU A 37 -7.30 -16.48 20.67
CA GLU A 37 -7.64 -16.92 19.32
C GLU A 37 -7.84 -15.73 18.38
N ALA A 38 -8.63 -14.73 18.82
CA ALA A 38 -8.82 -13.51 18.04
C ALA A 38 -7.51 -12.77 17.73
N LYS A 39 -6.54 -12.78 18.66
CA LYS A 39 -5.23 -12.18 18.46
C LYS A 39 -4.41 -12.92 17.39
N ILE A 40 -4.41 -14.26 17.42
CA ILE A 40 -3.67 -15.08 16.46
C ILE A 40 -4.20 -14.83 15.05
N ASP A 41 -5.52 -14.98 14.85
CA ASP A 41 -6.13 -14.75 13.54
C ASP A 41 -5.89 -13.31 13.04
N TRP A 42 -5.90 -12.34 13.95
CA TRP A 42 -5.61 -10.95 13.62
C TRP A 42 -4.17 -10.74 13.15
N GLU A 43 -3.19 -11.30 13.86
CA GLU A 43 -1.77 -11.20 13.50
C GLU A 43 -1.48 -11.91 12.17
N ASP A 44 -2.07 -13.08 11.96
CA ASP A 44 -1.92 -13.85 10.71
C ASP A 44 -2.48 -13.08 9.51
N ASP A 45 -3.70 -12.53 9.62
CA ASP A 45 -4.29 -11.68 8.58
C ASP A 45 -3.46 -10.40 8.35
N TYR A 46 -2.94 -9.80 9.42
CA TYR A 46 -2.11 -8.60 9.35
C TYR A 46 -0.81 -8.86 8.58
N GLU A 47 -0.14 -9.97 8.85
CA GLU A 47 1.11 -10.35 8.18
C GLU A 47 0.85 -10.77 6.72
N ALA A 48 -0.19 -11.58 6.47
CA ALA A 48 -0.57 -11.98 5.11
C ALA A 48 -0.94 -10.79 4.21
N SER A 49 -1.50 -9.72 4.79
CA SER A 49 -1.86 -8.50 4.04
C SER A 49 -0.68 -7.66 3.56
N SER A 50 0.55 -7.94 4.04
CA SER A 50 1.74 -7.20 3.62
C SER A 50 2.04 -7.36 2.12
N LYS A 51 1.78 -8.55 1.56
CA LYS A 51 2.05 -8.90 0.17
C LYS A 51 0.88 -9.75 -0.35
N GLN A 52 -0.20 -9.12 -0.83
CA GLN A 52 -1.29 -9.90 -1.42
C GLN A 52 -0.81 -10.65 -2.68
N ASN A 53 -1.29 -11.89 -2.81
CA ASN A 53 -0.86 -12.89 -3.79
C ASN A 53 -1.09 -12.44 -5.24
N GLY A 54 -0.01 -12.07 -5.94
CA GLY A 54 0.00 -11.92 -7.39
C GLY A 54 1.20 -11.10 -7.86
N LYS A 55 2.01 -11.66 -8.77
CA LYS A 55 3.28 -11.09 -9.29
C LYS A 55 3.18 -9.69 -9.93
N SER A 56 2.00 -9.07 -10.02
CA SER A 56 1.81 -7.78 -10.69
C SER A 56 0.73 -6.87 -10.07
N CYS A 57 0.01 -7.31 -9.02
CA CYS A 57 -1.08 -6.53 -8.44
C CYS A 57 -0.73 -6.08 -7.02
N SER A 58 -0.28 -4.84 -6.87
CA SER A 58 -0.08 -4.19 -5.56
C SER A 58 -1.38 -3.59 -4.99
N VAL A 59 -2.50 -3.71 -5.71
CA VAL A 59 -3.79 -3.16 -5.29
C VAL A 59 -4.35 -4.01 -4.16
N GLY A 60 -4.51 -3.42 -2.98
CA GLY A 60 -5.04 -4.09 -1.80
C GLY A 60 -3.98 -4.58 -0.80
N SER A 61 -2.69 -4.49 -1.13
CA SER A 61 -1.62 -4.74 -0.16
C SER A 61 -1.54 -3.61 0.87
N ARG A 62 -1.38 -3.99 2.14
CA ARG A 62 -1.19 -3.03 3.24
C ARG A 62 0.15 -2.31 3.13
N LEU A 63 1.18 -3.02 2.66
CA LEU A 63 2.50 -2.46 2.39
C LEU A 63 2.71 -2.30 0.89
N LYS A 64 3.21 -1.13 0.49
CA LYS A 64 3.59 -0.85 -0.89
C LYS A 64 5.00 -0.32 -0.91
N GLU A 65 5.85 -0.98 -1.69
CA GLU A 65 7.18 -0.49 -2.00
C GLU A 65 7.10 0.53 -3.14
N VAL A 66 7.74 1.68 -2.93
CA VAL A 66 7.83 2.76 -3.90
C VAL A 66 9.27 3.22 -4.00
N ASN A 67 9.74 3.44 -5.22
CA ASN A 67 11.10 3.89 -5.46
C ASN A 67 11.09 5.36 -5.88
N VAL A 68 11.86 6.18 -5.17
CA VAL A 68 11.93 7.63 -5.39
C VAL A 68 13.37 8.04 -5.60
N LEU A 69 13.67 8.50 -6.81
CA LEU A 69 14.99 9.01 -7.18
C LEU A 69 15.09 10.50 -6.84
N GLY A 70 16.00 10.85 -5.93
CA GLY A 70 16.34 12.22 -5.56
C GLY A 70 17.76 12.61 -5.96
N GLY A 71 18.14 13.85 -5.68
CA GLY A 71 19.50 14.35 -5.93
C GLY A 71 19.76 14.79 -7.38
N ALA A 72 21.00 14.63 -7.84
CA ALA A 72 21.39 14.99 -9.20
C ALA A 72 20.92 13.89 -10.19
N ILE A 73 19.82 14.17 -10.89
CA ILE A 73 19.21 13.20 -11.83
C ILE A 73 19.83 13.23 -13.23
N LEU A 74 20.51 14.32 -13.59
CA LEU A 74 21.06 14.50 -14.94
C LEU A 74 22.03 13.38 -15.38
N PRO A 75 22.92 12.85 -14.52
CA PRO A 75 23.84 11.78 -14.91
C PRO A 75 23.15 10.50 -15.38
N VAL A 76 21.98 10.19 -14.82
CA VAL A 76 21.20 8.97 -15.13
C VAL A 76 20.00 9.26 -16.04
N TRP A 77 19.90 10.47 -16.59
CA TRP A 77 18.73 10.92 -17.35
C TRP A 77 18.43 10.05 -18.57
N GLY A 78 19.47 9.66 -19.31
CA GLY A 78 19.32 8.78 -20.47
C GLY A 78 18.74 7.41 -20.12
N ASN A 79 19.15 6.85 -18.97
CA ASN A 79 18.63 5.57 -18.48
C ASN A 79 17.16 5.71 -18.08
N ILE A 80 16.79 6.79 -17.38
CA ILE A 80 15.41 7.09 -17.00
C ILE A 80 14.52 7.17 -18.25
N GLN A 81 14.94 7.91 -19.28
CA GLN A 81 14.18 8.03 -20.53
C GLN A 81 14.00 6.67 -21.20
N THR A 82 15.07 5.88 -21.27
CA THR A 82 15.05 4.54 -21.87
C THR A 82 14.06 3.64 -21.14
N VAL A 83 14.10 3.59 -19.82
CA VAL A 83 13.26 2.70 -19.04
C VAL A 83 11.79 3.11 -19.05
N LEU A 84 11.50 4.42 -19.00
CA LEU A 84 10.12 4.93 -19.12
C LEU A 84 9.54 4.61 -20.49
N SER A 85 10.32 4.70 -21.57
CA SER A 85 9.83 4.39 -22.93
C SER A 85 9.38 2.92 -23.10
N LYS A 86 9.99 2.00 -22.34
CA LYS A 86 9.72 0.55 -22.38
C LYS A 86 8.48 0.13 -21.58
N GLN A 87 7.87 1.02 -20.81
CA GLN A 87 6.71 0.68 -19.97
C GLN A 87 5.49 0.35 -20.84
N ALA A 88 4.77 -0.72 -20.48
CA ALA A 88 3.60 -1.19 -21.24
C ALA A 88 2.42 -0.20 -21.17
N ARG A 89 2.22 0.45 -20.02
CA ARG A 89 1.10 1.36 -19.77
C ARG A 89 1.53 2.80 -20.03
N GLN A 90 0.72 3.55 -20.79
CA GLN A 90 1.01 4.95 -21.12
C GLN A 90 1.22 5.83 -19.88
N MET A 91 0.44 5.60 -18.82
CA MET A 91 0.59 6.34 -17.56
C MET A 91 1.93 6.08 -16.86
N ASP A 92 2.50 4.89 -17.03
CA ASP A 92 3.77 4.52 -16.43
C ASP A 92 4.97 5.00 -17.26
N LYS A 93 4.75 5.42 -18.52
CA LYS A 93 5.74 6.17 -19.33
C LYS A 93 5.91 7.62 -18.89
N MET A 94 4.95 8.17 -18.14
CA MET A 94 4.99 9.56 -17.71
C MET A 94 5.85 9.74 -16.47
N LEU A 95 6.73 10.72 -16.54
CA LEU A 95 7.53 11.18 -15.42
C LEU A 95 6.63 11.75 -14.31
N ARG A 96 6.78 11.27 -13.07
CA ARG A 96 5.99 11.73 -11.92
C ARG A 96 6.88 12.26 -10.82
N ILE A 97 6.79 13.57 -10.56
CA ILE A 97 7.42 14.17 -9.39
C ILE A 97 6.52 13.90 -8.18
N VAL A 98 7.10 13.31 -7.14
CA VAL A 98 6.42 13.00 -5.88
C VAL A 98 7.08 13.73 -4.73
N ARG A 99 6.25 14.17 -3.78
CA ARG A 99 6.69 14.64 -2.46
C ARG A 99 6.42 13.55 -1.45
N VAL A 100 7.45 13.13 -0.74
CA VAL A 100 7.37 12.14 0.32
C VAL A 100 7.52 12.84 1.65
N GLU A 101 6.68 12.45 2.60
CA GLU A 101 6.73 12.87 3.99
C GLU A 101 6.68 11.61 4.86
N THR A 102 7.76 11.35 5.58
CA THR A 102 7.86 10.18 6.46
C THR A 102 7.10 10.45 7.76
N THR A 103 6.40 9.44 8.26
CA THR A 103 5.59 9.56 9.48
C THR A 103 6.40 9.36 10.76
N SER A 104 7.55 8.68 10.69
CA SER A 104 8.39 8.37 11.85
C SER A 104 9.29 9.53 12.27
N ASP A 105 9.83 10.28 11.31
CA ASP A 105 10.82 11.33 11.56
C ASP A 105 10.53 12.64 10.80
N ASN A 106 9.34 12.79 10.20
CA ASN A 106 8.87 14.00 9.52
C ASN A 106 9.84 14.54 8.46
N ARG A 107 10.65 13.68 7.85
CA ARG A 107 11.53 14.05 6.74
C ARG A 107 10.70 14.27 5.50
N ARG A 108 11.04 15.34 4.79
CA ARG A 108 10.37 15.75 3.55
C ARG A 108 11.39 15.78 2.43
N PHE A 109 11.07 15.09 1.34
CA PHE A 109 11.88 15.14 0.15
C PHE A 109 11.00 15.09 -1.10
N VAL A 110 11.54 15.62 -2.19
CA VAL A 110 10.92 15.61 -3.50
C VAL A 110 11.83 14.82 -4.43
N GLY A 111 11.24 13.97 -5.26
CA GLY A 111 11.97 13.16 -6.20
C GLY A 111 11.09 12.63 -7.31
N LEU A 112 11.70 11.85 -8.19
CA LEU A 112 11.05 11.16 -9.28
C LEU A 112 10.57 9.79 -8.83
N HIS A 113 9.27 9.50 -9.00
CA HIS A 113 8.76 8.15 -8.81
C HIS A 113 9.20 7.23 -9.96
N LEU A 114 9.87 6.14 -9.62
CA LEU A 114 10.30 5.10 -10.54
C LEU A 114 9.45 3.83 -10.36
N PRO A 115 8.99 3.18 -11.44
CA PRO A 115 8.45 1.82 -11.37
C PRO A 115 9.47 0.87 -10.74
N ASN A 116 9.03 -0.16 -10.01
CA ASN A 116 9.94 -1.07 -9.30
C ASN A 116 10.80 -1.88 -10.29
N GLU A 117 10.21 -2.23 -11.43
CA GLU A 117 10.87 -2.92 -12.53
C GLU A 117 11.95 -2.08 -13.22
N ALA A 118 11.97 -0.77 -12.96
CA ALA A 118 12.87 0.19 -13.58
C ALA A 118 14.14 0.47 -12.77
N VAL A 119 14.17 0.09 -11.49
CA VAL A 119 15.16 0.59 -10.53
C VAL A 119 16.57 0.15 -10.89
N GLU A 120 16.77 -1.15 -11.14
CA GLU A 120 18.09 -1.71 -11.45
C GLU A 120 18.68 -1.06 -12.71
N THR A 121 17.89 -0.97 -13.78
CA THR A 121 18.33 -0.39 -15.06
C THR A 121 18.64 1.12 -14.98
N VAL A 122 18.06 1.85 -14.03
CA VAL A 122 18.39 3.28 -13.85
C VAL A 122 19.75 3.47 -13.17
N LEU A 123 20.18 2.51 -12.34
CA LEU A 123 21.39 2.58 -11.54
C LEU A 123 22.65 2.03 -12.23
N GLU A 124 22.50 1.39 -13.39
CA GLU A 124 23.59 0.93 -14.27
C GLU A 124 24.31 2.09 -14.98
#